data_AF-A0A931Z8P2-F1
#
_entry.id   AF-A0A931Z8P2-F1
#
_cell.length_a   1.000
_cell.length_b   1.000
_cell.length_c   1.000
_cell.angle_alpha   90.00
_cell.angle_beta   90.00
_cell.angle_gamma   90.00
#
_symmetry.space_group_name_H-M   'P 1'
#
loop_
_entity.id
_entity.type
_entity.pdbx_description
1 polymer ?
#
loop_
_entity_poly.entity_id
_entity_poly.type
_entity_poly.pdbx_seq_one_letter_code
_entity_poly.pdbx_strand_id
1 'polypeptide(L)'
;MVAERYCLLPEPATNRRQLFPAEPRALLTEAECRVLELLGAGYANKEIAAMLGKAEATVKNQVASILHKLGAPTRARLIASLR
;
A
#
# COMPACT_ATOMS: atom_id res chain seq x y z
N MET A 1 -19.43 31.44 0.34
CA MET A 1 -19.25 30.36 1.33
C MET A 1 -18.26 29.38 0.73
N VAL A 2 -17.10 29.27 1.38
CA VAL A 2 -15.86 28.69 0.88
C VAL A 2 -15.95 27.19 0.62
N ALA A 3 -15.87 26.80 -0.64
CA ALA A 3 -15.51 25.46 -1.06
C ALA A 3 -13.99 25.40 -1.29
N GLU A 4 -13.40 24.23 -1.07
CA GLU A 4 -12.10 23.82 -1.64
C GLU A 4 -10.84 24.29 -0.92
N ARG A 5 -10.62 23.74 0.27
CA ARG A 5 -9.26 23.49 0.78
C ARG A 5 -9.00 21.98 0.83
N TYR A 6 -8.88 21.36 -0.35
CA TYR A 6 -8.18 20.08 -0.46
C TYR A 6 -6.69 20.37 -0.37
N CYS A 7 -6.18 20.33 0.87
CA CYS A 7 -4.77 20.43 1.17
C CYS A 7 -4.12 19.05 0.97
N LEU A 8 -3.15 18.99 0.05
CA LEU A 8 -2.13 17.95 -0.10
C LEU A 8 -2.63 16.52 -0.37
N LEU A 9 -2.91 16.23 -1.65
CA LEU A 9 -2.63 14.89 -2.17
C LEU A 9 -1.13 14.86 -2.52
N PRO A 10 -0.27 14.13 -1.78
CA PRO A 10 1.03 13.78 -2.32
C PRO A 10 0.78 12.87 -3.53
N GLU A 11 1.23 13.32 -4.69
CA GLU A 11 1.28 12.56 -5.95
C GLU A 11 1.72 11.13 -5.66
N PRO A 12 0.87 10.09 -5.86
CA PRO A 12 1.34 8.73 -5.72
C PRO A 12 2.28 8.49 -6.90
N ALA A 13 3.57 8.48 -6.61
CA ALA A 13 4.64 8.18 -7.53
C ALA A 13 4.35 6.87 -8.28
N THR A 14 3.71 6.99 -9.44
CA THR A 14 3.52 5.91 -10.40
C THR A 14 4.85 5.72 -11.12
N ASN A 15 5.85 5.20 -10.39
CA ASN A 15 7.17 4.98 -10.98
C ASN A 15 7.12 3.75 -11.89
N ARG A 16 6.84 4.08 -13.16
CA ARG A 16 6.72 3.22 -14.33
C ARG A 16 8.08 2.69 -14.81
N ARG A 17 8.85 2.03 -13.95
CA ARG A 17 10.05 1.26 -14.36
C ARG A 17 10.19 0.00 -13.53
N GLN A 18 9.73 -1.11 -14.11
CA GLN A 18 10.02 -2.45 -13.63
C GLN A 18 11.53 -2.73 -13.78
N LEU A 19 12.21 -2.82 -12.64
CA LEU A 19 13.51 -3.46 -12.49
C LEU A 19 13.29 -4.45 -11.34
N PHE A 20 13.49 -5.73 -11.60
CA PHE A 20 13.23 -6.81 -10.64
C PHE A 20 14.51 -7.11 -9.82
N PRO A 21 14.62 -6.66 -8.55
CA PRO A 21 15.58 -7.21 -7.61
C PRO A 21 15.00 -8.42 -6.88
N ALA A 22 15.89 -9.36 -6.55
CA ALA A 22 15.63 -10.72 -6.06
C ALA A 22 15.08 -10.82 -4.62
N GLU A 23 14.53 -9.75 -4.04
CA GLU A 23 13.92 -9.80 -2.71
C GLU A 23 12.59 -9.03 -2.66
N PRO A 24 11.45 -9.72 -2.41
CA PRO A 24 10.13 -9.09 -2.40
C PRO A 24 10.02 -7.91 -1.42
N ARG A 25 10.69 -8.01 -0.25
CA ARG A 25 10.66 -6.98 0.79
C ARG A 25 11.48 -5.73 0.45
N ALA A 26 12.49 -5.85 -0.40
CA ALA A 26 13.39 -4.75 -0.76
C ALA A 26 12.78 -3.75 -1.77
N LEU A 27 11.61 -4.06 -2.35
CA LEU A 27 10.92 -3.26 -3.38
C LEU A 27 9.88 -2.28 -2.82
N LEU A 28 9.55 -2.39 -1.54
CA LEU A 28 8.49 -1.62 -0.92
C LEU A 28 9.04 -0.33 -0.34
N THR A 29 8.34 0.76 -0.59
CA THR A 29 8.58 2.01 0.13
C THR A 29 8.22 1.84 1.61
N GLU A 30 8.74 2.70 2.48
CA GLU A 30 8.42 2.66 3.91
C GLU A 30 6.90 2.72 4.18
N ALA A 31 6.18 3.51 3.39
CA ALA A 31 4.72 3.59 3.45
C ALA A 31 4.03 2.26 3.08
N GLU A 32 4.50 1.59 2.02
CA GLU A 32 3.98 0.30 1.60
C GLU A 32 4.33 -0.81 2.60
N CYS A 33 5.51 -0.74 3.21
CA CYS A 33 5.92 -1.67 4.26
C CYS A 33 4.97 -1.56 5.47
N ARG A 34 4.66 -0.34 5.92
CA ARG A 34 3.67 -0.12 6.99
C ARG A 34 2.29 -0.68 6.64
N VAL A 35 1.82 -0.46 5.42
CA VAL A 35 0.55 -1.04 4.95
C VAL A 35 0.62 -2.58 4.97
N LEU A 36 1.71 -3.16 4.48
CA LEU A 36 1.92 -4.61 4.44
C LEU A 36 1.96 -5.25 5.83
N GLU A 37 2.64 -4.63 6.79
CA GLU A 37 2.68 -5.08 8.19
C GLU A 37 1.27 -5.16 8.79
N LEU A 38 0.48 -4.09 8.63
CA LEU A 38 -0.90 -4.06 9.12
C LEU A 38 -1.80 -5.02 8.35
N LEU A 39 -1.54 -5.23 7.05
CA LEU A 39 -2.26 -6.22 6.25
C LEU A 39 -2.00 -7.64 6.77
N GLY A 40 -0.74 -7.96 7.08
CA GLY A 40 -0.30 -9.24 7.65
C GLY A 40 -0.85 -9.49 9.05
N ALA A 41 -1.03 -8.44 9.83
CA ALA A 41 -1.70 -8.49 11.13
C ALA A 41 -3.23 -8.67 11.04
N GLY A 42 -3.82 -8.61 9.84
CA GLY A 42 -5.24 -8.87 9.62
C GLY A 42 -6.15 -7.64 9.56
N TYR A 43 -5.61 -6.42 9.65
CA TYR A 43 -6.42 -5.20 9.63
C TYR A 43 -7.09 -4.95 8.27
N ALA A 44 -8.30 -4.41 8.30
CA ALA A 44 -9.02 -3.99 7.10
C ALA A 44 -8.44 -2.69 6.53
N ASN A 45 -8.62 -2.45 5.24
CA ASN A 45 -8.10 -1.25 4.57
C ASN A 45 -8.60 0.06 5.22
N LYS A 46 -9.82 0.05 5.76
CA LYS A 46 -10.40 1.18 6.50
C LYS A 46 -9.71 1.44 7.85
N GLU A 47 -9.32 0.38 8.55
CA GLU A 47 -8.59 0.48 9.83
C GLU A 47 -7.15 0.92 9.58
N ILE A 48 -6.52 0.38 8.54
CA ILE A 48 -5.18 0.79 8.09
C ILE A 48 -5.18 2.27 7.69
N ALA A 49 -6.23 2.72 6.98
CA ALA A 49 -6.43 4.11 6.62
C ALA A 49 -6.54 5.00 7.86
N ALA A 50 -7.33 4.60 8.85
CA ALA A 50 -7.46 5.33 10.11
C ALA A 50 -6.12 5.38 10.89
N MET A 51 -5.39 4.27 10.99
CA MET A 51 -4.11 4.20 11.70
C MET A 51 -3.00 5.02 11.03
N LEU A 52 -2.98 5.07 9.69
CA LEU A 52 -1.99 5.82 8.92
C LEU A 52 -2.42 7.27 8.62
N GLY A 53 -3.63 7.67 9.04
CA GLY A 53 -4.19 8.99 8.70
C GLY A 53 -4.36 9.21 7.19
N LYS A 54 -4.65 8.15 6.43
CA LYS A 54 -4.82 8.19 4.96
C LYS A 54 -6.25 7.90 4.54
N ALA A 55 -6.60 8.22 3.30
CA ALA A 55 -7.87 7.81 2.72
C ALA A 55 -7.88 6.31 2.40
N GLU A 56 -9.02 5.65 2.57
CA GLU A 56 -9.18 4.23 2.25
C GLU A 56 -8.83 3.91 0.79
N ALA A 57 -9.20 4.80 -0.14
CA ALA A 57 -8.86 4.68 -1.56
C ALA A 57 -7.34 4.66 -1.78
N THR A 58 -6.59 5.46 -1.03
CA THR A 58 -5.13 5.52 -1.07
C THR A 58 -4.50 4.22 -0.54
N VAL A 59 -5.08 3.64 0.52
CA VAL A 59 -4.65 2.32 1.03
C VAL A 59 -4.95 1.22 0.02
N LYS A 60 -6.13 1.21 -0.60
CA LYS A 60 -6.48 0.27 -1.67
C LYS A 60 -5.48 0.31 -2.83
N ASN A 61 -5.10 1.52 -3.26
CA ASN A 61 -4.10 1.70 -4.31
C ASN A 61 -2.72 1.19 -3.87
N GLN A 62 -2.30 1.49 -2.64
CA GLN A 62 -1.04 0.97 -2.10
C GLN A 62 -1.06 -0.56 -2.01
N VAL A 63 -2.16 -1.18 -1.57
CA VAL A 63 -2.30 -2.65 -1.55
C VAL A 63 -2.20 -3.24 -2.94
N ALA A 64 -2.82 -2.61 -3.95
CA ALA A 64 -2.69 -3.06 -5.33
C ALA A 64 -1.24 -2.95 -5.84
N SER A 65 -0.55 -1.85 -5.54
CA SER A 65 0.88 -1.70 -5.86
C SER A 65 1.74 -2.73 -5.13
N ILE A 66 1.48 -3.00 -3.86
CA ILE A 66 2.17 -4.02 -3.05
C ILE A 66 1.98 -5.41 -3.67
N LEU A 67 0.73 -5.79 -3.99
CA LEU A 67 0.42 -7.07 -4.64
C LEU A 67 1.16 -7.21 -5.97
N HIS A 68 1.16 -6.16 -6.78
CA HIS A 68 1.85 -6.14 -8.06
C HIS A 68 3.38 -6.22 -7.91
N LYS A 69 3.97 -5.48 -6.98
CA LYS A 69 5.41 -5.51 -6.69
C LYS A 69 5.87 -6.85 -6.13
N LEU A 70 5.04 -7.49 -5.33
CA LEU A 70 5.32 -8.78 -4.69
C LEU A 70 4.91 -9.98 -5.57
N GLY A 71 4.31 -9.73 -6.74
CA GLY A 71 3.80 -10.77 -7.62
C GLY A 71 2.70 -11.63 -6.97
N ALA A 72 2.04 -11.12 -5.93
CA ALA A 72 1.02 -11.85 -5.20
C ALA A 72 -0.36 -11.62 -5.86
N PRO A 73 -1.06 -12.68 -6.33
CA PRO A 73 -2.34 -12.55 -7.01
C PRO A 73 -3.48 -12.15 -6.07
N THR A 74 -3.35 -12.36 -4.77
CA THR A 74 -4.43 -12.11 -3.81
C THR A 74 -3.88 -11.78 -2.43
N ARG A 75 -4.59 -10.95 -1.68
CA ARG A 75 -4.32 -10.64 -0.26
C ARG A 75 -4.04 -11.89 0.58
N ALA A 76 -4.80 -12.96 0.38
CA ALA A 76 -4.59 -14.21 1.13
C ALA A 76 -3.21 -14.84 0.81
N ARG A 77 -2.83 -14.89 -0.47
CA ARG A 77 -1.51 -15.38 -0.90
C ARG A 77 -0.39 -14.50 -0.35
N LEU A 78 -0.60 -13.19 -0.36
CA LEU A 78 0.33 -12.21 0.21
C LEU A 78 0.58 -12.47 1.70
N ILE A 79 -0.49 -12.60 2.49
CA ILE A 79 -0.40 -12.88 3.93
C ILE A 79 0.25 -14.24 4.18
N ALA A 80 -0.04 -15.24 3.35
CA ALA A 80 0.60 -16.56 3.45
C ALA A 80 2.11 -16.50 3.21
N SER A 81 2.58 -15.61 2.33
CA SER A 81 4.02 -15.38 2.10
C SER A 81 4.72 -14.58 3.20
N LEU A 82 4.00 -13.96 4.14
CA LEU A 82 4.57 -13.20 5.25
C LEU A 82 4.90 -14.07 6.48
N ARG A 83 4.45 -15.32 6.47
CA ARG A 83 4.62 -16.29 7.55
C ARG A 83 5.77 -17.24 7.25
#